data_AF-A0A952PG68-F1
#
_entry.id   AF-A0A952PG68-F1
#
_cell.length_a   1.000
_cell.length_b   1.000
_cell.length_c   1.000
_cell.angle_alpha   90.00
_cell.angle_beta   90.00
_cell.angle_gamma   90.00
#
_symmetry.space_group_name_H-M   'P 1'
#
loop_
_entity.id
_entity.type
_entity.pdbx_description
1 polymer ?
#
loop_
_entity_poly.entity_id
_entity_poly.type
_entity_poly.pdbx_seq_one_letter_code
_entity_poly.pdbx_strand_id
1 'polypeptide(L)'
;MAQQTVNFIDLFSAATDALQQNRSQLNKADSYNGNHGDNMVQIMEVVQQAMREKKTADLPSQLEYAADLVRQKSQSGSANVLAGGLAQAAKQALGEKADGLPIDLALNLLMTILNGGQKSSASSGQDLAGSLLGSLVSGLAGSQKSTASSQQSGGTDWLSLGLDLLQSSQDAGIDIGQLAQTLVSGTEMGKSEHRSQSGQLIANAALKMLMSNLNKK
;
A
#
# COMPACT_ATOMS: atom_id res chain seq x y z
N MET A 1 2.63 -9.05 -24.51
CA MET A 1 2.52 -9.74 -23.21
C MET A 1 1.22 -9.28 -22.56
N ALA A 2 0.42 -10.18 -21.97
CA ALA A 2 -0.78 -9.77 -21.25
C ALA A 2 -0.40 -8.84 -20.09
N GLN A 3 -1.14 -7.75 -19.91
CA GLN A 3 -0.95 -6.87 -18.75
C GLN A 3 -1.31 -7.65 -17.49
N GLN A 4 -0.45 -7.59 -16.48
CA GLN A 4 -0.70 -8.25 -15.20
C GLN A 4 -1.70 -7.41 -14.41
N THR A 5 -2.79 -8.04 -14.00
CA THR A 5 -3.90 -7.39 -13.31
C THR A 5 -4.13 -8.03 -11.94
N VAL A 6 -4.89 -7.34 -11.08
CA VAL A 6 -5.26 -7.81 -9.76
C VAL A 6 -6.70 -7.40 -9.45
N ASN A 7 -7.37 -8.15 -8.59
CA ASN A 7 -8.60 -7.69 -7.96
C ASN A 7 -8.27 -6.81 -6.75
N PHE A 8 -8.64 -5.54 -6.82
CA PHE A 8 -8.34 -4.56 -5.76
C PHE A 8 -9.01 -4.90 -4.42
N ILE A 9 -10.14 -5.63 -4.44
CA ILE A 9 -10.83 -6.09 -3.22
C ILE A 9 -9.97 -7.14 -2.48
N ASP A 10 -9.22 -7.97 -3.20
CA ASP A 10 -8.36 -8.99 -2.60
C ASP A 10 -7.20 -8.35 -1.82
N LEU A 11 -6.73 -7.17 -2.25
CA LEU A 11 -5.72 -6.39 -1.52
C LEU A 11 -6.25 -5.92 -0.16
N PHE A 12 -7.48 -5.38 -0.13
CA PHE A 12 -8.12 -4.97 1.13
C PHE A 12 -8.42 -6.14 2.05
N SER A 13 -8.80 -7.28 1.48
CA SER A 13 -9.05 -8.51 2.25
C SER A 13 -7.75 -8.97 2.94
N ALA A 14 -6.65 -9.07 2.19
CA ALA A 14 -5.34 -9.41 2.73
C ALA A 14 -4.88 -8.43 3.81
N ALA A 15 -5.08 -7.12 3.59
CA ALA A 15 -4.74 -6.09 4.56
C ALA A 15 -5.57 -6.22 5.86
N THR A 16 -6.86 -6.54 5.74
CA THR A 16 -7.72 -6.74 6.91
C THR A 16 -7.27 -7.95 7.71
N ASP A 17 -6.98 -9.08 7.05
CA ASP A 17 -6.51 -10.30 7.71
C ASP A 17 -5.20 -10.04 8.48
N ALA A 18 -4.26 -9.32 7.86
CA ALA A 18 -3.01 -8.95 8.51
C ALA A 18 -3.24 -8.06 9.75
N LEU A 19 -4.15 -7.09 9.67
CA LEU A 19 -4.49 -6.24 10.82
C LEU A 19 -5.20 -7.03 11.92
N GLN A 20 -6.10 -7.96 11.58
CA GLN A 20 -6.77 -8.82 12.56
C GLN A 20 -5.78 -9.70 13.32
N GLN A 21 -4.84 -10.32 12.60
CA GLN A 21 -3.79 -11.17 13.20
C GLN A 21 -2.86 -10.39 14.13
N ASN A 22 -2.63 -9.11 13.85
CA ASN A 22 -1.71 -8.26 14.61
C ASN A 22 -2.43 -7.26 15.53
N ARG A 23 -3.76 -7.34 15.64
CA ARG A 23 -4.61 -6.37 16.35
C ARG A 23 -4.14 -6.08 17.77
N SER A 24 -3.87 -7.14 18.55
CA SER A 24 -3.43 -6.99 19.94
C SER A 24 -2.02 -6.38 20.05
N GLN A 25 -1.13 -6.62 19.08
CA GLN A 25 0.19 -5.98 19.06
C GLN A 25 0.06 -4.50 18.75
N LEU A 26 -0.78 -4.14 17.77
CA LEU A 26 -1.06 -2.75 17.42
C LEU A 26 -1.69 -1.97 18.59
N ASN A 27 -2.60 -2.61 19.34
CA ASN A 27 -3.15 -2.03 20.57
C ASN A 27 -2.07 -1.81 21.64
N LYS A 28 -1.11 -2.74 21.79
CA LYS A 28 0.00 -2.57 22.74
C LYS A 28 0.97 -1.46 22.35
N ALA A 29 1.18 -1.25 21.04
CA ALA A 29 2.02 -0.19 20.51
C ALA A 29 1.38 1.21 20.60
N ASP A 30 0.07 1.26 20.81
CA ASP A 30 -0.67 2.49 21.02
C ASP A 30 -0.61 2.93 22.48
N SER A 31 0.40 3.75 22.80
CA SER A 31 0.64 4.28 24.14
C SER A 31 -0.39 5.32 24.60
N TYR A 32 -1.30 5.77 23.74
CA TYR A 32 -2.26 6.83 24.08
C TYR A 32 -3.52 6.26 24.73
N ASN A 33 -4.20 5.33 24.07
CA ASN A 33 -5.44 4.74 24.56
C ASN A 33 -5.60 3.24 24.25
N GLY A 34 -4.60 2.62 23.65
CA GLY A 34 -4.49 1.17 23.49
C GLY A 34 -5.54 0.54 22.57
N ASN A 35 -6.12 1.30 21.64
CA ASN A 35 -7.21 0.82 20.77
C ASN A 35 -6.93 0.99 19.28
N HIS A 36 -5.71 1.39 18.89
CA HIS A 36 -5.35 1.57 17.49
C HIS A 36 -5.57 0.33 16.62
N GLY A 37 -5.20 -0.85 17.09
CA GLY A 37 -5.46 -2.11 16.38
C GLY A 37 -6.94 -2.36 16.15
N ASP A 38 -7.79 -2.15 17.17
CA ASP A 38 -9.24 -2.26 17.05
C ASP A 38 -9.79 -1.25 16.03
N ASN A 39 -9.34 0.01 16.10
CA ASN A 39 -9.73 1.04 15.14
C ASN A 39 -9.33 0.65 13.70
N MET A 40 -8.11 0.15 13.48
CA MET A 40 -7.63 -0.22 12.14
C MET A 40 -8.42 -1.38 11.54
N VAL A 41 -8.72 -2.41 12.34
CA VAL A 41 -9.58 -3.54 11.91
C VAL A 41 -10.98 -3.03 11.58
N GLN A 42 -11.59 -2.23 12.46
CA GLN A 42 -12.92 -1.66 12.23
C GLN A 42 -12.96 -0.80 10.95
N ILE A 43 -11.96 0.05 10.72
CA ILE A 43 -11.90 0.88 9.51
C ILE A 43 -11.88 -0.01 8.27
N MET A 44 -11.03 -1.04 8.22
CA MET A 44 -10.95 -1.91 7.06
C MET A 44 -12.21 -2.76 6.84
N GLU A 45 -12.86 -3.21 7.92
CA GLU A 45 -14.15 -3.89 7.82
C GLU A 45 -15.24 -2.97 7.25
N VAL A 46 -15.24 -1.68 7.62
CA VAL A 46 -16.13 -0.67 7.04
C VAL A 46 -15.82 -0.42 5.56
N VAL A 47 -14.55 -0.38 5.17
CA VAL A 47 -14.16 -0.28 3.75
C VAL A 47 -14.67 -1.48 2.97
N GLN A 48 -14.46 -2.70 3.47
CA GLN A 48 -14.97 -3.91 2.82
C GLN A 48 -16.50 -3.91 2.75
N GLN A 49 -17.19 -3.44 3.80
CA GLN A 49 -18.63 -3.27 3.78
C GLN A 49 -19.07 -2.34 2.65
N ALA A 50 -18.46 -1.16 2.54
CA ALA A 50 -18.77 -0.19 1.50
C ALA A 50 -18.59 -0.79 0.09
N MET A 51 -17.47 -1.50 -0.15
CA MET A 51 -17.22 -2.15 -1.44
C MET A 51 -18.23 -3.26 -1.74
N ARG A 52 -18.67 -4.03 -0.74
CA ARG A 52 -19.75 -5.04 -0.91
C ARG A 52 -21.08 -4.39 -1.25
N GLU A 53 -21.44 -3.31 -0.57
CA GLU A 53 -22.69 -2.58 -0.82
C GLU A 53 -22.69 -1.91 -2.21
N LYS A 54 -21.51 -1.56 -2.72
CA LYS A 54 -21.31 -0.95 -4.06
C LYS A 54 -20.70 -1.93 -5.07
N LYS A 55 -20.87 -3.25 -4.88
CA LYS A 55 -20.20 -4.28 -5.70
C LYS A 55 -20.36 -4.12 -7.22
N THR A 56 -21.51 -3.59 -7.67
CA THR A 56 -21.82 -3.41 -9.10
C THR A 56 -21.40 -2.04 -9.65
N ALA A 57 -20.97 -1.12 -8.79
CA ALA A 57 -20.49 0.19 -9.20
C ALA A 57 -19.04 0.12 -9.70
N ASP A 58 -18.59 1.16 -10.40
CA ASP A 58 -17.19 1.31 -10.78
C ASP A 58 -16.30 1.58 -9.55
N LEU A 59 -14.98 1.40 -9.71
CA LEU A 59 -14.03 1.52 -8.61
C LEU A 59 -14.05 2.92 -7.95
N PRO A 60 -14.14 4.05 -8.68
CA PRO A 60 -14.30 5.37 -8.09
C PRO A 60 -15.48 5.47 -7.13
N SER A 61 -16.67 5.01 -7.55
CA SER A 61 -17.87 5.06 -6.72
C SER A 61 -17.74 4.18 -5.48
N GLN A 62 -17.07 3.03 -5.59
CA GLN A 62 -16.80 2.17 -4.43
C GLN A 62 -15.88 2.85 -3.42
N LEU A 63 -14.80 3.49 -3.88
CA LEU A 63 -13.82 4.16 -3.03
C LEU A 63 -14.36 5.44 -2.40
N GLU A 64 -15.14 6.24 -3.14
CA GLU A 64 -15.81 7.42 -2.61
C GLU A 64 -16.82 7.04 -1.53
N TYR A 65 -17.65 6.03 -1.78
CA TYR A 65 -18.59 5.53 -0.78
C TYR A 65 -17.88 4.96 0.45
N ALA A 66 -16.75 4.26 0.27
CA ALA A 66 -15.94 3.78 1.39
C ALA A 66 -15.37 4.93 2.23
N ALA A 67 -14.89 6.00 1.60
CA ALA A 67 -14.41 7.18 2.31
C ALA A 67 -15.50 7.81 3.20
N ASP A 68 -16.71 7.97 2.64
CA ASP A 68 -17.84 8.54 3.37
C ASP A 68 -18.31 7.64 4.51
N LEU A 69 -18.40 6.32 4.26
CA LEU A 69 -18.82 5.38 5.29
C LEU A 69 -17.80 5.30 6.43
N VAL A 70 -16.49 5.34 6.15
CA VAL A 70 -15.45 5.39 7.18
C VAL A 70 -15.59 6.64 8.04
N ARG A 71 -15.76 7.82 7.44
CA ARG A 71 -15.97 9.09 8.17
C ARG A 71 -17.23 9.06 9.03
N GLN A 72 -18.27 8.39 8.56
CA GLN A 72 -19.52 8.26 9.29
C GLN A 72 -19.38 7.31 10.50
N LYS A 73 -18.61 6.23 10.35
CA LYS A 73 -18.54 5.13 11.33
C LYS A 73 -17.38 5.24 12.32
N SER A 74 -16.36 6.04 12.03
CA SER A 74 -15.19 6.22 12.90
C SER A 74 -14.71 7.67 12.90
N GLN A 75 -14.36 8.18 14.07
CA GLN A 75 -13.80 9.52 14.28
C GLN A 75 -12.30 9.48 14.63
N SER A 76 -11.66 8.31 14.50
CA SER A 76 -10.24 8.15 14.84
C SER A 76 -9.32 8.92 13.86
N GLY A 77 -8.12 9.29 14.31
CA GLY A 77 -7.13 9.93 13.44
C GLY A 77 -6.77 9.08 12.22
N SER A 78 -6.64 7.77 12.39
CA SER A 78 -6.38 6.82 11.30
C SER A 78 -7.55 6.72 10.32
N ALA A 79 -8.80 6.80 10.80
CA ALA A 79 -9.98 6.85 9.94
C ALA A 79 -9.98 8.10 9.05
N ASN A 80 -9.63 9.26 9.61
CA ASN A 80 -9.53 10.51 8.85
C ASN A 80 -8.46 10.44 7.76
N VAL A 81 -7.28 9.88 8.08
CA VAL A 81 -6.21 9.65 7.09
C VAL A 81 -6.73 8.73 5.99
N LEU A 82 -7.15 7.51 6.32
CA LEU A 82 -7.54 6.52 5.31
C LEU A 82 -8.76 6.95 4.49
N ALA A 83 -9.74 7.62 5.09
CA ALA A 83 -10.87 8.18 4.34
C ALA A 83 -10.45 9.30 3.37
N GLY A 84 -9.52 10.17 3.76
CA GLY A 84 -8.92 11.14 2.85
C GLY A 84 -8.21 10.47 1.68
N GLY A 85 -7.47 9.40 1.97
CA GLY A 85 -6.78 8.58 1.00
C GLY A 85 -7.72 7.87 0.01
N LEU A 86 -8.78 7.24 0.52
CA LEU A 86 -9.83 6.60 -0.29
C LEU A 86 -10.51 7.60 -1.23
N ALA A 87 -10.88 8.79 -0.72
CA ALA A 87 -11.50 9.84 -1.53
C ALA A 87 -10.56 10.36 -2.63
N GLN A 88 -9.24 10.39 -2.38
CA GLN A 88 -8.27 10.80 -3.38
C GLN A 88 -7.98 9.68 -4.39
N ALA A 89 -7.92 8.42 -3.96
CA ALA A 89 -7.78 7.25 -4.82
C ALA A 89 -8.99 7.10 -5.76
N ALA A 90 -10.20 7.41 -5.30
CA ALA A 90 -11.40 7.45 -6.15
C ALA A 90 -11.21 8.35 -7.39
N LYS A 91 -10.54 9.50 -7.23
CA LYS A 91 -10.26 10.44 -8.33
C LYS A 91 -9.19 9.93 -9.30
N GLN A 92 -8.36 8.98 -8.88
CA GLN A 92 -7.31 8.37 -9.71
C GLN A 92 -7.81 7.12 -10.45
N ALA A 93 -8.85 6.46 -9.94
CA ALA A 93 -9.40 5.22 -10.47
C ALA A 93 -10.44 5.41 -11.60
N LEU A 94 -10.50 6.58 -12.24
CA LEU A 94 -11.58 6.93 -13.17
C LEU A 94 -11.71 5.93 -14.33
N GLY A 95 -12.91 5.40 -14.53
CA GLY A 95 -13.21 4.44 -15.60
C GLY A 95 -12.79 2.99 -15.30
N GLU A 96 -12.18 2.74 -14.14
CA GLU A 96 -11.68 1.43 -13.76
C GLU A 96 -12.68 0.60 -12.98
N LYS A 97 -12.50 -0.73 -13.05
CA LYS A 97 -13.22 -1.68 -12.21
C LYS A 97 -12.27 -2.26 -11.17
N ALA A 98 -12.84 -2.67 -10.03
CA ALA A 98 -12.06 -3.30 -8.97
C ALA A 98 -11.44 -4.63 -9.43
N ASP A 99 -12.08 -5.33 -10.37
CA ASP A 99 -11.59 -6.56 -10.96
C ASP A 99 -10.80 -6.27 -12.24
N GLY A 100 -9.61 -6.87 -12.37
CA GLY A 100 -8.75 -6.68 -13.53
C GLY A 100 -7.95 -5.37 -13.52
N LEU A 101 -7.72 -4.76 -12.36
CA LEU A 101 -6.98 -3.51 -12.25
C LEU A 101 -5.49 -3.71 -12.59
N PRO A 102 -4.86 -2.86 -13.42
CA PRO A 102 -3.42 -2.91 -13.64
C PRO A 102 -2.65 -2.80 -12.32
N ILE A 103 -1.62 -3.64 -12.13
CA ILE A 103 -0.88 -3.72 -10.86
C ILE A 103 -0.21 -2.38 -10.48
N ASP A 104 0.32 -1.64 -11.45
CA ASP A 104 0.91 -0.33 -11.26
C ASP A 104 -0.11 0.68 -10.73
N LEU A 105 -1.33 0.67 -11.29
CA LEU A 105 -2.42 1.48 -10.80
C LEU A 105 -2.85 1.03 -9.40
N ALA A 106 -3.00 -0.27 -9.14
CA ALA A 106 -3.35 -0.80 -7.83
C ALA A 106 -2.36 -0.35 -6.74
N LEU A 107 -1.06 -0.40 -7.02
CA LEU A 107 -0.02 0.08 -6.12
C LEU A 107 -0.09 1.59 -5.91
N ASN A 108 -0.35 2.36 -6.97
CA ASN A 108 -0.51 3.80 -6.87
C ASN A 108 -1.71 4.19 -5.99
N LEU A 109 -2.86 3.52 -6.18
CA LEU A 109 -4.06 3.75 -5.37
C LEU A 109 -3.79 3.39 -3.90
N LEU A 110 -3.10 2.28 -3.62
CA LEU A 110 -2.72 1.90 -2.26
C LEU A 110 -1.84 2.97 -1.60
N MET A 111 -0.83 3.48 -2.31
CA MET A 111 0.01 4.57 -1.81
C MET A 111 -0.79 5.83 -1.52
N THR A 112 -1.71 6.20 -2.43
CA THR A 112 -2.60 7.36 -2.24
C THR A 112 -3.48 7.19 -1.00
N ILE A 113 -3.96 5.97 -0.73
CA ILE A 113 -4.76 5.64 0.46
C ILE A 113 -3.92 5.82 1.73
N LEU A 114 -2.72 5.23 1.77
CA LEU A 114 -1.82 5.30 2.93
C LEU A 114 -1.29 6.73 3.18
N ASN A 115 -1.14 7.54 2.12
CA ASN A 115 -0.76 8.95 2.22
C ASN A 115 -1.91 9.88 2.62
N GLY A 116 -3.08 9.34 2.93
CA GLY A 116 -4.23 10.10 3.39
C GLY A 116 -4.75 11.15 2.41
N GLY A 117 -4.49 10.96 1.12
CA GLY A 117 -4.95 11.87 0.07
C GLY A 117 -4.21 13.20 0.02
N GLN A 118 -3.11 13.36 0.77
CA GLN A 118 -2.16 14.44 0.53
C GLN A 118 -1.62 14.29 -0.89
N LYS A 119 -1.58 15.38 -1.67
CA LYS A 119 -0.88 15.38 -2.97
C LYS A 119 0.58 15.03 -2.67
N SER A 120 1.02 13.84 -3.10
CA SER A 120 2.44 13.52 -3.16
C SER A 120 3.10 14.67 -3.92
N SER A 121 4.05 15.38 -3.29
CA SER A 121 4.76 16.45 -3.97
C SER A 121 5.33 15.86 -5.25
N ALA A 122 4.86 16.37 -6.38
CA ALA A 122 4.97 15.71 -7.66
C ALA A 122 6.41 15.77 -8.17
N SER A 123 7.17 14.70 -7.97
CA SER A 123 8.12 14.19 -8.95
C SER A 123 8.40 12.68 -8.85
N SER A 124 7.63 11.91 -8.06
CA SER A 124 8.09 10.56 -7.68
C SER A 124 7.01 9.48 -7.57
N GLY A 125 5.70 9.75 -7.58
CA GLY A 125 4.72 8.68 -7.33
C GLY A 125 4.55 7.66 -8.49
N GLN A 126 4.49 8.16 -9.73
CA GLN A 126 4.39 7.33 -10.93
C GLN A 126 5.74 6.69 -11.27
N ASP A 127 6.83 7.47 -11.11
CA ASP A 127 8.20 6.99 -11.31
C ASP A 127 8.62 5.99 -10.22
N LEU A 128 8.18 6.15 -8.96
CA LEU A 128 8.44 5.19 -7.89
C LEU A 128 7.63 3.92 -8.10
N ALA A 129 6.33 3.99 -8.40
CA ALA A 129 5.55 2.78 -8.69
C ALA A 129 6.12 2.02 -9.91
N GLY A 130 6.46 2.73 -10.99
CA GLY A 130 7.06 2.16 -12.19
C GLY A 130 8.49 1.62 -11.98
N SER A 131 9.32 2.31 -11.20
CA SER A 131 10.68 1.87 -10.84
C SER A 131 10.66 0.69 -9.87
N LEU A 132 9.73 0.67 -8.91
CA LEU A 132 9.51 -0.46 -8.00
C LEU A 132 9.02 -1.69 -8.78
N LEU A 133 8.08 -1.52 -9.71
CA LEU A 133 7.64 -2.61 -10.56
C LEU A 133 8.75 -3.09 -11.49
N GLY A 134 9.52 -2.16 -12.07
CA GLY A 134 10.66 -2.46 -12.93
C GLY A 134 11.78 -3.20 -12.20
N SER A 135 12.09 -2.81 -10.97
CA SER A 135 13.07 -3.49 -10.11
C SER A 135 12.55 -4.83 -9.59
N LEU A 136 11.26 -4.95 -9.25
CA LEU A 136 10.62 -6.22 -8.87
C LEU A 136 10.61 -7.22 -10.05
N VAL A 137 10.23 -6.77 -11.24
CA VAL A 137 10.22 -7.61 -12.46
C VAL A 137 11.65 -7.96 -12.88
N SER A 138 12.59 -7.02 -12.81
CA SER A 138 14.02 -7.27 -13.11
C SER A 138 14.64 -8.24 -12.10
N GLY A 139 14.30 -8.11 -10.82
CA GLY A 139 14.74 -9.03 -9.76
C GLY A 139 14.15 -10.44 -9.91
N LEU A 140 12.93 -10.57 -10.41
CA LEU A 140 12.28 -11.86 -10.66
C LEU A 140 12.70 -12.51 -11.99
N ALA A 141 13.12 -11.73 -12.98
CA ALA A 141 13.44 -12.21 -14.34
C ALA A 141 14.89 -12.70 -14.53
N GLY A 142 15.77 -12.55 -13.54
CA GLY A 142 17.13 -13.07 -13.59
C GLY A 142 18.16 -12.01 -13.98
N SER A 143 19.26 -12.01 -13.22
CA SER A 143 20.36 -11.06 -13.25
C SER A 143 21.01 -10.91 -14.64
N GLN A 144 21.05 -9.68 -15.17
CA GLN A 144 22.12 -9.29 -16.10
C GLN A 144 22.45 -7.77 -16.04
N LYS A 145 23.45 -7.47 -15.19
CA LYS A 145 24.49 -6.42 -15.25
C LYS A 145 24.20 -5.11 -16.01
N SER A 146 24.29 -3.97 -15.30
CA SER A 146 24.98 -2.74 -15.76
C SER A 146 25.21 -1.72 -14.62
N THR A 147 26.26 -0.93 -14.83
CA THR A 147 27.12 -0.18 -13.89
C THR A 147 26.75 1.29 -13.65
N ALA A 148 26.92 1.73 -12.39
CA ALA A 148 27.43 3.01 -11.84
C ALA A 148 27.16 4.38 -12.49
N SER A 149 26.66 5.34 -11.68
CA SER A 149 27.36 6.63 -11.41
C SER A 149 26.72 7.41 -10.25
N SER A 150 27.57 7.98 -9.40
CA SER A 150 27.35 8.78 -8.18
C SER A 150 26.86 10.22 -8.43
N GLN A 151 26.02 10.77 -7.53
CA GLN A 151 26.15 12.15 -7.02
C GLN A 151 25.22 12.39 -5.80
N GLN A 152 25.81 12.97 -4.77
CA GLN A 152 25.34 13.30 -3.43
C GLN A 152 24.32 14.46 -3.36
N SER A 153 23.20 14.30 -2.63
CA SER A 153 22.64 15.29 -1.69
C SER A 153 21.45 14.70 -0.92
N GLY A 154 21.27 15.11 0.34
CA GLY A 154 20.40 14.47 1.33
C GLY A 154 18.93 14.27 0.92
N GLY A 155 18.41 13.09 1.26
CA GLY A 155 17.01 12.71 1.09
C GLY A 155 16.93 11.24 0.73
N THR A 156 16.42 10.40 1.65
CA THR A 156 15.98 9.00 1.43
C THR A 156 16.89 8.19 0.51
N ASP A 157 17.87 7.49 1.08
CA ASP A 157 18.96 6.88 0.34
C ASP A 157 18.52 5.66 -0.48
N TRP A 158 17.95 5.92 -1.67
CA TRP A 158 17.55 4.94 -2.68
C TRP A 158 18.73 4.06 -3.14
N LEU A 159 19.96 4.55 -2.97
CA LEU A 159 21.19 3.81 -3.26
C LEU A 159 21.45 2.73 -2.20
N SER A 160 21.15 3.01 -0.94
CA SER A 160 21.21 2.01 0.14
C SER A 160 20.16 0.91 -0.06
N LEU A 161 18.93 1.27 -0.46
CA LEU A 161 17.90 0.30 -0.87
C LEU A 161 18.35 -0.55 -2.06
N GLY A 162 19.01 0.05 -3.05
CA GLY A 162 19.59 -0.67 -4.18
C GLY A 162 20.73 -1.61 -3.80
N LEU A 163 21.57 -1.23 -2.83
CA LEU A 163 22.65 -2.09 -2.30
C LEU A 163 22.12 -3.22 -1.42
N ASP A 164 21.17 -2.95 -0.52
CA ASP A 164 20.52 -3.97 0.31
C ASP A 164 19.73 -4.96 -0.57
N LEU A 165 19.08 -4.47 -1.63
CA LEU A 165 18.43 -5.29 -2.65
C LEU A 165 19.46 -6.14 -3.44
N LEU A 166 20.63 -5.59 -3.74
CA LEU A 166 21.72 -6.30 -4.45
C LEU A 166 22.44 -7.32 -3.56
N GLN A 167 22.49 -7.08 -2.26
CA GLN A 167 23.12 -7.96 -1.28
C GLN A 167 22.16 -9.08 -0.83
N SER A 168 20.86 -8.78 -0.66
CA SER A 168 19.80 -9.76 -0.40
C SER A 168 19.42 -10.60 -1.62
N SER A 169 19.71 -10.14 -2.84
CA SER A 169 19.51 -10.98 -4.05
C SER A 169 20.58 -12.06 -4.22
N GLN A 170 21.72 -11.99 -3.53
CA GLN A 170 22.66 -13.13 -3.41
C GLN A 170 22.19 -14.17 -2.39
N ASP A 171 21.27 -13.80 -1.51
CA ASP A 171 20.65 -14.65 -0.50
C ASP A 171 19.11 -14.67 -0.68
N ALA A 172 18.69 -15.02 -1.91
CA ALA A 172 17.33 -15.40 -2.29
C ALA A 172 16.13 -14.69 -1.59
N GLY A 173 15.95 -13.39 -1.83
CA GLY A 173 14.62 -12.79 -1.73
C GLY A 173 14.61 -11.27 -1.57
N ILE A 174 13.74 -10.59 -2.32
CA ILE A 174 13.40 -9.19 -2.07
C ILE A 174 12.77 -9.12 -0.67
N ASP A 175 13.37 -8.38 0.26
CA ASP A 175 12.80 -8.19 1.59
C ASP A 175 11.58 -7.25 1.51
N ILE A 176 10.40 -7.86 1.40
CA ILE A 176 9.10 -7.18 1.35
C ILE A 176 8.84 -6.34 2.59
N GLY A 177 9.42 -6.72 3.73
CA GLY A 177 9.32 -5.97 4.98
C GLY A 177 10.00 -4.61 4.87
N GLN A 178 11.23 -4.57 4.36
CA GLN A 178 11.94 -3.31 4.14
C GLN A 178 11.25 -2.43 3.10
N LEU A 179 10.77 -3.01 2.00
CA LEU A 179 10.03 -2.25 0.98
C LEU A 179 8.76 -1.63 1.56
N ALA A 180 7.99 -2.39 2.33
CA ALA A 180 6.79 -1.90 3.01
C ALA A 180 7.11 -0.77 4.00
N GLN A 181 8.21 -0.89 4.76
CA GLN A 181 8.69 0.15 5.67
C GLN A 181 9.02 1.45 4.93
N THR A 182 9.80 1.39 3.84
CA THR A 182 10.13 2.57 3.02
C THR A 182 8.87 3.22 2.47
N LEU A 183 7.97 2.40 1.92
CA LEU A 183 6.71 2.87 1.35
C LEU A 183 5.90 3.67 2.36
N VAL A 184 5.75 3.13 3.58
CA VAL A 184 4.92 3.73 4.62
C VAL A 184 5.60 4.94 5.27
N SER A 185 6.92 4.94 5.40
CA SER A 185 7.67 6.05 6.02
C SER A 185 7.47 7.37 5.28
N GLY A 186 7.21 7.33 3.97
CA GLY A 186 6.90 8.50 3.15
C GLY A 186 5.43 8.96 3.19
N THR A 187 4.59 8.32 4.00
CA THR A 187 3.13 8.57 4.02
C THR A 187 2.65 9.17 5.34
N GLU A 188 1.40 9.67 5.36
CA GLU A 188 0.72 10.06 6.61
C GLU A 188 0.66 8.94 7.65
N MET A 189 0.60 7.67 7.23
CA MET A 189 0.66 6.54 8.15
C MET A 189 2.06 6.40 8.79
N GLY A 190 3.14 6.85 8.15
CA GLY A 190 4.49 6.82 8.71
C GLY A 190 4.75 7.80 9.85
N LYS A 191 3.87 8.78 10.09
CA LYS A 191 4.12 9.91 11.02
C LYS A 191 3.98 9.58 12.51
N SER A 192 3.35 8.46 12.87
CA SER A 192 3.34 7.97 14.25
C SER A 192 3.67 6.49 14.27
N GLU A 193 4.26 6.02 15.37
CA GLU A 193 4.75 4.64 15.48
C GLU A 193 3.63 3.61 15.24
N HIS A 194 2.50 3.73 15.94
CA HIS A 194 1.36 2.83 15.78
C HIS A 194 0.76 2.86 14.36
N ARG A 195 0.69 4.05 13.71
CA ARG A 195 0.23 4.15 12.32
C ARG A 195 1.26 3.57 11.35
N SER A 196 2.55 3.69 11.63
CA SER A 196 3.60 3.13 10.79
C SER A 196 3.54 1.61 10.82
N GLN A 197 3.38 1.01 12.00
CA GLN A 197 3.20 -0.44 12.15
C GLN A 197 1.95 -0.94 11.40
N SER A 198 0.79 -0.29 11.55
CA SER A 198 -0.41 -0.73 10.83
C SER A 198 -0.33 -0.48 9.33
N GLY A 199 0.29 0.64 8.91
CA GLY A 199 0.57 0.94 7.50
C GLY A 199 1.49 -0.11 6.86
N GLN A 200 2.51 -0.58 7.57
CA GLN A 200 3.42 -1.62 7.09
C GLN A 200 2.72 -2.96 6.91
N LEU A 201 1.84 -3.33 7.84
CA LEU A 201 1.04 -4.55 7.71
C LEU A 201 0.14 -4.50 6.46
N ILE A 202 -0.51 -3.36 6.23
CA ILE A 202 -1.34 -3.14 5.03
C ILE A 202 -0.48 -3.24 3.76
N ALA A 203 0.64 -2.52 3.70
CA ALA A 203 1.54 -2.51 2.55
C ALA A 203 2.13 -3.91 2.26
N ASN A 204 2.62 -4.60 3.29
CA ASN A 204 3.21 -5.92 3.17
C ASN A 204 2.17 -6.96 2.71
N ALA A 205 0.96 -6.94 3.29
CA ALA A 205 -0.12 -7.84 2.88
C ALA A 205 -0.52 -7.63 1.41
N ALA A 206 -0.65 -6.38 0.98
CA ALA A 206 -0.95 -6.05 -0.41
C ALA A 206 0.17 -6.48 -1.37
N LEU A 207 1.44 -6.20 -1.04
CA LEU A 207 2.60 -6.63 -1.83
C LEU A 207 2.67 -8.15 -1.96
N LYS A 208 2.46 -8.89 -0.85
CA LYS A 208 2.40 -10.36 -0.87
C LYS A 208 1.26 -10.89 -1.75
N MET A 209 0.09 -10.27 -1.68
CA MET A 209 -1.05 -10.65 -2.54
C MET A 209 -0.73 -10.41 -4.02
N LEU A 210 -0.12 -9.28 -4.35
CA LEU A 210 0.33 -8.97 -5.71
C LEU A 210 1.33 -10.01 -6.22
N MET A 211 2.36 -10.33 -5.43
CA MET A 211 3.36 -11.34 -5.79
C MET A 211 2.77 -12.73 -5.95
N SER A 212 1.83 -13.11 -5.07
CA SER A 212 1.11 -14.37 -5.22
C SER A 212 0.33 -14.41 -6.54
N ASN A 213 -0.29 -13.31 -6.93
CA ASN A 213 -1.03 -13.23 -8.19
C ASN A 213 -0.10 -13.28 -9.43
N LEU A 214 1.11 -12.73 -9.32
CA LEU A 214 2.15 -12.83 -10.37
C LEU A 214 2.65 -14.26 -10.59
N ASN A 215 2.70 -15.06 -9.52
CA ASN A 215 3.22 -16.43 -9.54
C ASN A 215 2.18 -17.48 -9.96
N LYS A 216 0.89 -17.14 -10.00
CA LYS A 216 -0.22 -18.03 -10.43
C LYS A 216 -0.30 -18.23 -11.96
N LYS A 217 0.84 -18.25 -12.66
CA LYS A 217 0.87 -18.59 -14.10
C LYS A 217 0.56 -20.06 -14.34
#